data_AF-A0A6C0AN25-F1
#
_entry.id   AF-A0A6C0AN25-F1
#
_cell.length_a   1.000
_cell.length_b   1.000
_cell.length_c   1.000
_cell.angle_alpha   90.00
_cell.angle_beta   90.00
_cell.angle_gamma   90.00
#
_symmetry.space_group_name_H-M   'P 1'
#
loop_
_entity.id
_entity.type
_entity.pdbx_description
1 polymer ?
#
loop_
_entity_poly.entity_id
_entity_poly.type
_entity_poly.pdbx_seq_one_letter_code
_entity_poly.pdbx_strand_id
1 'polypeptide(L)'
;MQYILIIIAVILVVYFIFIRYSDITSFKSDIDDKYYLIRRGNKDEKYLKESVNILSEINKRVEKLIKHLVINFKDSDKYYFIKKLKENYSPSVLSEAAIDARYTTYTINKEEMHICLRTRDTNEDIYDINLLMYVVLHELAHLCNYDKNGYAIQGHGEEFRTIFKFLVIESIKLNIYEYDNYGEKPKEYCGIIVSTNILPKDEMVYL
;
A
#
# COMPACT_ATOMS: atom_id res chain seq x y z
N MET A 1 2.67 39.60 33.97
CA MET A 1 3.82 38.92 33.33
C MET A 1 3.65 37.40 33.33
N GLN A 2 3.62 36.74 34.49
CA GLN A 2 3.53 35.26 34.57
C GLN A 2 2.27 34.66 33.89
N TYR A 3 1.09 35.24 34.12
CA TYR A 3 -0.15 34.77 33.47
C TYR A 3 -0.15 34.96 31.94
N ILE A 4 0.48 36.03 31.45
CA ILE A 4 0.60 36.30 30.01
C ILE A 4 1.50 35.24 29.35
N LEU A 5 2.63 34.88 29.99
CA LEU A 5 3.52 33.83 29.51
C LEU A 5 2.85 32.45 29.48
N ILE A 6 2.02 32.14 30.47
CA ILE A 6 1.24 30.88 30.51
C ILE A 6 0.24 30.83 29.35
N ILE A 7 -0.49 31.92 29.09
CA ILE A 7 -1.44 32.00 27.98
C ILE A 7 -0.73 31.82 26.63
N ILE A 8 0.42 32.47 26.42
CA ILE A 8 1.20 32.31 25.19
C ILE A 8 1.69 30.85 25.03
N ALA A 9 2.18 30.23 26.11
CA ALA A 9 2.60 28.83 26.06
C ALA A 9 1.44 27.88 25.72
N VAL A 10 0.25 28.10 26.30
CA VAL A 10 -0.95 27.32 25.97
C VAL A 10 -1.36 27.51 24.50
N ILE A 11 -1.33 28.74 23.99
CA ILE A 11 -1.64 29.01 22.57
C ILE A 11 -0.62 28.31 21.66
N LEU A 12 0.67 28.34 21.97
CA LEU A 12 1.71 27.66 21.19
C LEU A 12 1.55 26.13 21.24
N VAL A 13 1.19 25.57 22.39
CA VAL A 13 0.91 24.13 22.53
C VAL A 13 -0.32 23.73 21.73
N VAL A 14 -1.42 24.49 21.84
CA VAL A 14 -2.65 24.24 21.06
C VAL A 14 -2.38 24.40 19.56
N TYR A 15 -1.61 25.41 19.15
CA TYR A 15 -1.20 25.61 17.77
C TYR A 15 -0.33 24.46 17.25
N PHE A 16 0.63 23.99 18.05
CA PHE A 16 1.48 22.85 17.69
C PHE A 16 0.67 21.55 17.61
N ILE A 17 -0.28 21.33 18.52
CA ILE A 17 -1.21 20.19 18.47
C ILE A 17 -2.07 20.29 17.20
N PHE A 18 -2.61 21.46 16.89
CA PHE A 18 -3.47 21.66 15.71
C PHE A 18 -2.71 21.37 14.39
N ILE A 19 -1.48 21.87 14.27
CA ILE A 19 -0.61 21.57 13.11
C ILE A 19 -0.33 20.07 12.98
N ARG A 20 -0.13 19.38 14.10
CA ARG A 20 0.19 17.93 14.10
C ARG A 20 -1.03 17.05 13.81
N TYR A 21 -2.23 17.45 14.22
CA TYR A 21 -3.45 16.66 14.05
C TYR A 21 -4.22 16.99 12.75
N SER A 22 -3.87 18.05 12.02
CA SER A 22 -4.57 18.45 10.78
C SER A 22 -4.22 17.61 9.54
N ASP A 23 -3.34 16.61 9.68
CA ASP A 23 -2.66 16.00 8.52
C ASP A 23 -3.39 14.83 7.87
N ILE A 24 -4.53 14.37 8.40
CA ILE A 24 -5.33 13.29 7.79
C ILE A 24 -6.73 13.83 7.46
N THR A 25 -7.24 13.47 6.28
CA THR A 25 -8.60 13.79 5.86
C THR A 25 -9.24 12.60 5.16
N SER A 26 -10.57 12.58 5.11
CA SER A 26 -11.35 11.59 4.38
C SER A 26 -11.91 12.26 3.13
N PHE A 27 -11.70 11.65 1.97
CA PHE A 27 -12.13 12.22 0.69
C PHE A 27 -12.78 11.14 -0.19
N LYS A 28 -13.79 11.52 -0.97
CA LYS A 28 -14.57 10.58 -1.80
C LYS A 28 -13.91 10.39 -3.17
N SER A 29 -13.70 9.14 -3.57
CA SER A 29 -13.25 8.76 -4.91
C SER A 29 -14.35 8.94 -5.94
N ASP A 30 -13.97 9.38 -7.14
CA ASP A 30 -14.88 9.46 -8.30
C ASP A 30 -14.98 8.12 -9.05
N ILE A 31 -14.15 7.13 -8.71
CA ILE A 31 -14.08 5.83 -9.38
C ILE A 31 -15.05 4.82 -8.78
N ASP A 32 -15.22 4.81 -7.46
CA ASP A 32 -16.02 3.80 -6.74
C ASP A 32 -16.99 4.37 -5.70
N ASP A 33 -17.09 5.71 -5.62
CA ASP A 33 -17.91 6.43 -4.64
C ASP A 33 -17.57 6.15 -3.16
N LYS A 34 -16.43 5.52 -2.85
CA LYS A 34 -15.98 5.23 -1.48
C LYS A 34 -15.12 6.37 -0.92
N TYR A 35 -15.07 6.44 0.40
CA TYR A 35 -14.21 7.37 1.13
C TYR A 35 -12.89 6.70 1.50
N TYR A 36 -11.80 7.44 1.33
CA TYR A 36 -10.44 7.00 1.65
C TYR A 36 -9.78 7.97 2.61
N LEU A 37 -9.03 7.43 3.58
CA LEU A 37 -8.18 8.22 4.47
C LEU A 37 -6.87 8.54 3.76
N ILE A 38 -6.60 9.83 3.59
CA ILE A 38 -5.41 10.35 2.91
C ILE A 38 -4.75 11.46 3.73
N ARG A 39 -3.51 11.78 3.40
CA ARG A 39 -2.83 12.95 3.98
C ARG A 39 -3.42 14.24 3.41
N ARG A 40 -3.83 15.16 4.28
CA ARG A 40 -4.41 16.47 3.92
C ARG A 40 -3.35 17.42 3.35
N GLY A 41 -2.26 17.65 4.09
CA GLY A 41 -1.19 18.58 3.74
C GLY A 41 -1.66 19.97 3.30
N ASN A 42 -0.76 20.76 2.70
CA ASN A 42 -1.12 22.01 2.02
C ASN A 42 -1.40 21.76 0.54
N LYS A 43 -2.38 20.90 0.25
CA LYS A 43 -2.75 20.50 -1.13
C LYS A 43 -4.14 21.03 -1.50
N ASP A 44 -4.38 21.24 -2.79
CA ASP A 44 -5.70 21.63 -3.27
C ASP A 44 -6.64 20.41 -3.38
N GLU A 45 -7.93 20.67 -3.61
CA GLU A 45 -8.94 19.62 -3.70
C GLU A 45 -8.71 18.67 -4.88
N LYS A 46 -8.21 19.18 -6.01
CA LYS A 46 -7.93 18.38 -7.20
C LYS A 46 -6.87 17.33 -6.89
N TYR A 47 -5.80 17.72 -6.21
CA TYR A 47 -4.72 16.84 -5.82
C TYR A 47 -5.17 15.78 -4.80
N LEU A 48 -6.00 16.17 -3.81
CA LEU A 48 -6.61 15.22 -2.88
C LEU A 48 -7.51 14.22 -3.60
N LYS A 49 -8.26 14.68 -4.60
CA LYS A 49 -9.09 13.83 -5.44
C LYS A 49 -8.26 12.82 -6.23
N GLU A 50 -7.17 13.26 -6.83
CA GLU A 50 -6.24 12.38 -7.54
C GLU A 50 -5.69 11.30 -6.60
N SER A 51 -5.31 11.67 -5.38
CA SER A 51 -4.82 10.72 -4.37
C SER A 51 -5.83 9.62 -4.03
N VAL A 52 -7.09 9.97 -3.77
CA VAL A 52 -8.12 8.95 -3.47
C VAL A 52 -8.51 8.13 -4.70
N ASN A 53 -8.46 8.71 -5.89
CA ASN A 53 -8.71 7.98 -7.13
C ASN A 53 -7.61 6.93 -7.37
N ILE A 54 -6.35 7.22 -7.04
CA ILE A 54 -5.28 6.23 -7.11
C ILE A 54 -5.48 5.09 -6.10
N LEU A 55 -5.84 5.39 -4.84
CA LEU A 55 -6.15 4.35 -3.86
C LEU A 55 -7.35 3.48 -4.30
N SER A 56 -8.36 4.10 -4.89
CA SER A 56 -9.52 3.41 -5.43
C SER A 56 -9.17 2.50 -6.61
N GLU A 57 -8.30 2.96 -7.52
CA GLU A 57 -7.80 2.16 -8.63
C GLU A 57 -6.96 0.97 -8.14
N ILE A 58 -6.11 1.16 -7.13
CA ILE A 58 -5.39 0.06 -6.46
C ILE A 58 -6.41 -0.96 -5.92
N ASN A 59 -7.41 -0.50 -5.18
CA ASN A 59 -8.45 -1.36 -4.61
C ASN A 59 -9.14 -2.21 -5.68
N LYS A 60 -9.55 -1.58 -6.78
CA LYS A 60 -10.19 -2.25 -7.91
C LYS A 60 -9.28 -3.32 -8.54
N ARG A 61 -7.98 -3.04 -8.67
CA ARG A 61 -6.99 -4.02 -9.17
C ARG A 61 -6.81 -5.20 -8.22
N VAL A 62 -6.74 -4.94 -6.92
CA VAL A 62 -6.61 -5.99 -5.90
C VAL A 62 -7.88 -6.84 -5.81
N GLU A 63 -9.07 -6.24 -5.81
CA GLU A 63 -10.33 -6.98 -5.86
C GLU A 63 -10.41 -7.89 -7.10
N LYS A 64 -9.98 -7.37 -8.27
CA LYS A 64 -9.89 -8.17 -9.51
C LYS A 64 -8.94 -9.35 -9.35
N LEU A 65 -7.76 -9.15 -8.75
CA LEU A 65 -6.80 -10.22 -8.46
C LEU A 65 -7.41 -11.27 -7.53
N ILE A 66 -7.95 -10.87 -6.38
CA ILE A 66 -8.54 -11.79 -5.40
C ILE A 66 -9.67 -12.61 -6.03
N LYS A 67 -10.55 -11.96 -6.80
CA LYS A 67 -11.64 -12.64 -7.52
C LYS A 67 -11.10 -13.69 -8.49
N HIS A 68 -10.10 -13.34 -9.30
CA HIS A 68 -9.44 -14.26 -10.22
C HIS A 68 -8.82 -15.46 -9.48
N LEU A 69 -8.10 -15.20 -8.39
CA LEU A 69 -7.44 -16.23 -7.61
C LEU A 69 -8.44 -17.20 -6.97
N VAL A 70 -9.52 -16.68 -6.38
CA VAL A 70 -10.57 -17.49 -5.74
C VAL A 70 -11.32 -18.34 -6.76
N ILE A 71 -11.52 -17.86 -7.99
CA ILE A 71 -12.22 -18.62 -9.03
C ILE A 71 -11.34 -19.75 -9.57
N ASN A 72 -10.06 -19.48 -9.85
CA ASN A 72 -9.19 -20.42 -10.56
C ASN A 72 -8.44 -21.42 -9.65
N PHE A 73 -8.34 -21.14 -8.35
CA PHE A 73 -7.54 -21.96 -7.42
C PHE A 73 -8.32 -22.43 -6.18
N LYS A 74 -9.66 -22.39 -6.23
CA LYS A 74 -10.57 -22.64 -5.10
C LYS A 74 -10.33 -23.95 -4.34
N ASP A 75 -9.94 -25.01 -5.05
CA ASP A 75 -9.89 -26.38 -4.52
C ASP A 75 -8.45 -26.91 -4.36
N SER A 76 -7.46 -26.01 -4.26
CA SER A 76 -6.05 -26.41 -4.17
C SER A 76 -5.48 -26.18 -2.78
N ASP A 77 -5.16 -27.27 -2.08
CA ASP A 77 -4.42 -27.22 -0.80
C ASP A 77 -3.06 -26.50 -0.92
N LYS A 78 -2.51 -26.48 -2.13
CA LYS A 78 -1.25 -25.77 -2.45
C LYS A 78 -1.39 -24.25 -2.26
N TYR A 79 -2.56 -23.69 -2.52
CA TYR A 79 -2.78 -22.24 -2.52
C TYR A 79 -3.62 -21.77 -1.32
N TYR A 80 -3.40 -22.37 -0.15
CA TYR A 80 -4.13 -22.03 1.08
C TYR A 80 -4.07 -20.53 1.43
N PHE A 81 -2.99 -19.83 1.07
CA PHE A 81 -2.84 -18.39 1.29
C PHE A 81 -3.91 -17.55 0.57
N ILE A 82 -4.52 -18.05 -0.51
CA ILE A 82 -5.61 -17.35 -1.22
C ILE A 82 -6.83 -17.20 -0.31
N LYS A 83 -7.12 -18.21 0.52
CA LYS A 83 -8.19 -18.13 1.51
C LYS A 83 -7.88 -17.05 2.55
N LYS A 84 -6.64 -17.01 3.05
CA LYS A 84 -6.19 -15.98 3.99
C LYS A 84 -6.21 -14.58 3.39
N LEU A 85 -5.81 -14.44 2.13
CA LEU A 85 -5.87 -13.18 1.40
C LEU A 85 -7.31 -12.66 1.30
N LYS A 86 -8.26 -13.53 0.96
CA LYS A 86 -9.69 -13.17 0.89
C LYS A 86 -10.27 -12.81 2.26
N GLU A 87 -9.87 -13.53 3.32
CA GLU A 87 -10.33 -13.29 4.69
C GLU A 87 -9.80 -11.97 5.25
N ASN A 88 -8.53 -11.66 4.97
CA ASN A 88 -7.84 -10.51 5.57
C ASN A 88 -7.99 -9.22 4.75
N TYR A 89 -8.28 -9.31 3.44
CA TYR A 89 -8.43 -8.13 2.61
C TYR A 89 -9.88 -7.64 2.56
N SER A 90 -10.06 -6.38 2.92
CA SER A 90 -11.27 -5.59 2.64
C SER A 90 -10.88 -4.30 1.92
N PRO A 91 -11.71 -3.73 1.05
CA PRO A 91 -11.40 -2.44 0.41
C PRO A 91 -11.18 -1.29 1.41
N SER A 92 -11.73 -1.41 2.62
CA SER A 92 -11.51 -0.45 3.72
C SER A 92 -10.13 -0.53 4.37
N VAL A 93 -9.30 -1.52 3.99
CA VAL A 93 -7.96 -1.76 4.56
C VAL A 93 -6.94 -0.74 4.04
N LEU A 94 -7.17 -0.13 2.88
CA LEU A 94 -6.22 0.80 2.26
C LEU A 94 -6.40 2.25 2.75
N SER A 95 -5.31 2.82 3.25
CA SER A 95 -5.19 4.26 3.55
C SER A 95 -3.81 4.78 3.15
N GLU A 96 -3.66 6.10 3.06
CA GLU A 96 -2.35 6.71 2.89
C GLU A 96 -1.56 6.68 4.21
N ALA A 97 -0.30 6.24 4.14
CA ALA A 97 0.60 6.23 5.28
C ALA A 97 0.94 7.66 5.73
N ALA A 98 1.08 7.84 7.05
CA ALA A 98 1.65 9.06 7.60
C ALA A 98 3.13 9.23 7.20
N ILE A 99 3.64 10.47 7.24
CA ILE A 99 5.07 10.71 7.04
C ILE A 99 5.82 10.24 8.29
N ASP A 100 6.43 9.07 8.22
CA ASP A 100 7.31 8.55 9.25
C ASP A 100 8.53 7.91 8.59
N ALA A 101 9.73 8.42 8.90
CA ALA A 101 10.98 7.92 8.33
C ALA A 101 11.22 6.42 8.61
N ARG A 102 10.55 5.85 9.62
CA ARG A 102 10.65 4.43 9.97
C ARG A 102 9.83 3.51 9.08
N TYR A 103 8.80 4.05 8.44
CA TYR A 103 7.83 3.27 7.69
C TYR A 103 7.84 3.70 6.23
N THR A 104 7.71 2.75 5.31
CA THR A 104 7.48 3.03 3.89
C THR A 104 6.01 2.79 3.63
N THR A 105 5.68 1.57 3.20
CA THR A 105 4.35 1.00 3.23
C THR A 105 4.36 -0.11 4.27
N TYR A 106 3.27 -0.28 5.02
CA TYR A 106 3.22 -1.27 6.07
C TYR A 106 1.80 -1.80 6.31
N THR A 107 1.76 -3.04 6.78
CA THR A 107 0.53 -3.70 7.23
C THR A 107 0.50 -3.74 8.76
N ILE A 108 -0.58 -3.27 9.40
CA ILE A 108 -0.79 -3.41 10.85
C ILE A 108 -1.71 -4.62 11.10
N ASN A 109 -1.25 -5.58 11.91
CA ASN A 109 -2.02 -6.74 12.38
C ASN A 109 -2.71 -7.58 11.28
N LYS A 110 -2.29 -7.44 10.02
CA LYS A 110 -2.96 -8.04 8.85
C LYS A 110 -4.41 -7.57 8.64
N GLU A 111 -4.73 -6.36 9.10
CA GLU A 111 -6.08 -5.76 9.03
C GLU A 111 -6.07 -4.36 8.41
N GLU A 112 -4.93 -3.65 8.45
CA GLU A 112 -4.78 -2.33 7.84
C GLU A 112 -3.53 -2.30 6.97
N MET A 113 -3.60 -1.61 5.82
CA MET A 113 -2.48 -1.44 4.91
C MET A 113 -2.33 0.04 4.55
N HIS A 114 -1.22 0.62 5.00
CA HIS A 114 -0.92 2.03 4.87
C HIS A 114 0.07 2.23 3.73
N ILE A 115 -0.37 2.84 2.63
CA ILE A 115 0.40 3.02 1.40
C ILE A 115 1.13 4.36 1.42
N CYS A 116 2.44 4.34 1.19
CA CYS A 116 3.18 5.55 0.84
C CYS A 116 2.82 5.98 -0.58
N LEU A 117 1.79 6.82 -0.69
CA LEU A 117 1.17 7.18 -1.97
C LEU A 117 1.95 8.24 -2.75
N ARG A 118 2.69 9.10 -2.03
CA ARG A 118 3.34 10.29 -2.58
C ARG A 118 4.81 10.35 -2.15
N THR A 119 5.66 11.01 -2.94
CA THR A 119 7.08 11.21 -2.62
C THR A 119 7.26 11.99 -1.31
N ARG A 120 8.41 11.80 -0.67
CA ARG A 120 8.77 12.49 0.60
C ARG A 120 9.59 13.75 0.38
N ASP A 121 9.67 14.22 -0.87
CA ASP A 121 10.30 15.48 -1.22
C ASP A 121 9.32 16.66 -1.04
N THR A 122 9.76 17.85 -1.42
CA THR A 122 8.95 19.08 -1.34
C THR A 122 7.78 19.12 -2.31
N ASN A 123 7.82 18.34 -3.38
CA ASN A 123 6.76 18.30 -4.38
C ASN A 123 5.62 17.39 -3.92
N GLU A 124 5.95 16.31 -3.20
CA GLU A 124 5.04 15.24 -2.83
C GLU A 124 4.31 14.72 -4.07
N ASP A 125 5.02 14.31 -5.11
CA ASP A 125 4.38 13.80 -6.32
C ASP A 125 3.76 12.43 -6.04
N ILE A 126 2.58 12.13 -6.60
CA ILE A 126 1.96 10.81 -6.47
C ILE A 126 2.81 9.79 -7.26
N TYR A 127 3.16 8.66 -6.66
CA TYR A 127 3.93 7.63 -7.36
C TYR A 127 3.13 7.04 -8.52
N ASP A 128 3.87 6.60 -9.54
CA ASP A 128 3.32 5.83 -10.64
C ASP A 128 2.56 4.58 -10.14
N ILE A 129 1.38 4.34 -10.71
CA ILE A 129 0.49 3.25 -10.30
C ILE A 129 1.15 1.88 -10.44
N ASN A 130 2.07 1.71 -11.41
CA ASN A 130 2.74 0.43 -11.60
C ASN A 130 3.72 0.13 -10.45
N LEU A 131 4.48 1.15 -10.01
CA LEU A 131 5.33 1.06 -8.82
C LEU A 131 4.49 0.80 -7.55
N LEU A 132 3.39 1.53 -7.39
CA LEU A 132 2.47 1.33 -6.25
C LEU A 132 1.90 -0.09 -6.24
N MET A 133 1.50 -0.63 -7.38
CA MET A 133 1.02 -2.00 -7.48
C MET A 133 2.08 -3.02 -7.09
N TYR A 134 3.35 -2.83 -7.45
CA TYR A 134 4.42 -3.75 -7.02
C TYR A 134 4.56 -3.79 -5.48
N VAL A 135 4.51 -2.62 -4.83
CA VAL A 135 4.57 -2.51 -3.37
C VAL A 135 3.30 -3.06 -2.71
N VAL A 136 2.12 -2.81 -3.28
CA VAL A 136 0.86 -3.37 -2.78
C VAL A 136 0.90 -4.90 -2.86
N LEU A 137 1.40 -5.48 -3.95
CA LEU A 137 1.56 -6.94 -4.08
C LEU A 137 2.53 -7.52 -3.04
N HIS A 138 3.56 -6.77 -2.66
CA HIS A 138 4.47 -7.13 -1.57
C HIS A 138 3.72 -7.18 -0.23
N GLU A 139 2.90 -6.17 0.07
CA GLU A 139 2.11 -6.14 1.30
C GLU A 139 1.01 -7.21 1.31
N LEU A 140 0.36 -7.48 0.18
CA LEU A 140 -0.61 -8.57 0.08
C LEU A 140 0.04 -9.93 0.37
N ALA A 141 1.30 -10.12 -0.02
CA ALA A 141 2.04 -11.31 0.36
C ALA A 141 2.23 -11.38 1.89
N HIS A 142 2.63 -10.31 2.58
CA HIS A 142 2.66 -10.28 4.05
C HIS A 142 1.28 -10.53 4.67
N LEU A 143 0.24 -9.92 4.10
CA LEU A 143 -1.14 -10.02 4.56
C LEU A 143 -1.62 -11.48 4.61
N CYS A 144 -1.23 -12.30 3.63
CA CYS A 144 -1.65 -13.70 3.51
C CYS A 144 -0.57 -14.75 3.84
N ASN A 145 0.60 -14.35 4.34
CA ASN A 145 1.69 -15.24 4.76
C ASN A 145 1.39 -15.94 6.11
N TYR A 146 1.06 -17.23 6.07
CA TYR A 146 0.66 -18.03 7.24
C TYR A 146 1.16 -19.45 7.06
N ASP A 147 1.61 -20.11 8.12
CA ASP A 147 1.89 -21.54 7.99
C ASP A 147 0.62 -22.36 7.77
N LYS A 148 0.80 -23.66 7.48
CA LYS A 148 -0.30 -24.61 7.27
C LYS A 148 -1.23 -24.79 8.48
N ASN A 149 -0.79 -24.40 9.67
CA ASN A 149 -1.56 -24.47 10.91
C ASN A 149 -2.29 -23.16 11.20
N GLY A 150 -2.11 -22.12 10.37
CA GLY A 150 -2.76 -20.83 10.50
C GLY A 150 -2.01 -19.82 11.37
N TYR A 151 -0.73 -20.03 11.67
CA TYR A 151 0.10 -19.05 12.38
C TYR A 151 0.69 -18.03 11.42
N ALA A 152 0.58 -16.74 11.78
CA ALA A 152 1.13 -15.65 10.99
C ALA A 152 2.66 -15.74 10.90
N ILE A 153 3.20 -15.70 9.68
CA ILE A 153 4.65 -15.63 9.44
C ILE A 153 5.04 -14.20 9.09
N GLN A 154 6.14 -13.74 9.68
CA GLN A 154 6.72 -12.42 9.46
C GLN A 154 8.01 -12.53 8.65
N GLY A 155 8.33 -11.49 7.89
CA GLY A 155 9.57 -11.38 7.11
C GLY A 155 9.52 -12.06 5.74
N HIS A 156 10.64 -11.99 5.03
CA HIS A 156 10.74 -12.27 3.59
C HIS A 156 11.37 -13.65 3.30
N GLY A 157 10.95 -14.67 4.03
CA GLY A 157 11.39 -16.07 3.85
C GLY A 157 10.95 -16.70 2.53
N GLU A 158 11.21 -18.00 2.35
CA GLU A 158 10.86 -18.74 1.13
C GLU A 158 9.34 -18.74 0.86
N GLU A 159 8.53 -18.89 1.90
CA GLU A 159 7.07 -18.83 1.80
C GLU A 159 6.60 -17.47 1.26
N PHE A 160 7.06 -16.39 1.88
CA PHE A 160 6.77 -15.02 1.42
C PHE A 160 7.17 -14.85 -0.04
N ARG A 161 8.38 -15.27 -0.42
CA ARG A 161 8.88 -15.13 -1.80
C ARG A 161 8.03 -15.91 -2.80
N THR A 162 7.58 -17.10 -2.42
CA THR A 162 6.71 -17.93 -3.25
C THR A 162 5.35 -17.28 -3.47
N ILE A 163 4.73 -16.77 -2.40
CA ILE A 163 3.45 -16.06 -2.45
C ILE A 163 3.61 -14.78 -3.28
N PHE A 164 4.62 -13.96 -2.99
CA PHE A 164 4.82 -12.68 -3.67
C PHE A 164 5.06 -12.88 -5.17
N LYS A 165 5.92 -13.84 -5.55
CA LYS A 165 6.16 -14.20 -6.96
C LYS A 165 4.86 -14.62 -7.66
N PHE A 166 4.07 -15.47 -7.00
CA PHE A 166 2.79 -15.93 -7.53
C PHE A 166 1.80 -14.76 -7.74
N LEU A 167 1.66 -13.86 -6.76
CA LEU A 167 0.79 -12.69 -6.88
C LEU A 167 1.23 -11.76 -8.02
N VAL A 168 2.54 -11.54 -8.19
CA VAL A 168 3.09 -10.74 -9.30
C VAL A 168 2.78 -11.37 -10.65
N ILE A 169 3.02 -12.67 -10.81
CA ILE A 169 2.73 -13.41 -12.04
C ILE A 169 1.25 -13.30 -12.44
N GLU A 170 0.34 -13.56 -11.51
CA GLU A 170 -1.10 -13.50 -11.80
C GLU A 170 -1.56 -12.06 -12.06
N SER A 171 -0.92 -11.06 -11.45
CA SER A 171 -1.19 -9.64 -11.71
C SER A 171 -0.76 -9.19 -13.10
N ILE A 172 0.35 -9.71 -13.62
CA ILE A 172 0.80 -9.49 -15.00
C ILE A 172 -0.21 -10.06 -15.98
N LYS A 173 -0.62 -11.33 -15.80
CA LYS A 173 -1.62 -11.99 -16.64
C LYS A 173 -2.95 -11.25 -16.69
N LEU A 174 -3.33 -10.58 -15.60
CA LEU A 174 -4.56 -9.79 -15.50
C LEU A 174 -4.44 -8.35 -16.04
N ASN A 175 -3.25 -7.95 -16.51
CA ASN A 175 -2.92 -6.58 -16.93
C ASN A 175 -3.27 -5.55 -15.84
N ILE A 176 -2.98 -5.87 -14.57
CA ILE A 176 -3.11 -4.92 -13.44
C ILE A 176 -1.76 -4.47 -12.88
N TYR A 177 -0.69 -5.14 -13.30
CA TYR A 177 0.70 -4.77 -13.05
C TYR A 177 1.49 -5.09 -14.33
N GLU A 178 2.32 -4.17 -14.76
CA GLU A 178 3.26 -4.34 -15.86
C GLU A 178 4.64 -4.63 -15.28
N TYR A 179 5.33 -5.62 -15.83
CA TYR A 179 6.67 -5.93 -15.35
C TYR A 179 7.63 -4.75 -15.58
N ASP A 180 8.28 -4.31 -14.52
CA ASP A 180 9.39 -3.37 -14.57
C ASP A 180 10.66 -4.04 -14.02
N ASN A 181 11.81 -3.77 -14.62
CA ASN A 181 13.07 -4.36 -14.18
C ASN A 181 13.78 -3.42 -13.20
N TYR A 182 13.40 -3.49 -11.92
CA TYR A 182 14.01 -2.68 -10.87
C TYR A 182 15.52 -2.94 -10.66
N GLY A 183 16.04 -4.10 -11.09
CA GLY A 183 17.48 -4.39 -11.05
C GLY A 183 18.27 -3.59 -12.09
N GLU A 184 17.71 -3.38 -13.28
CA GLU A 184 18.31 -2.54 -14.34
C GLU A 184 17.97 -1.05 -14.14
N LYS A 185 16.76 -0.75 -13.69
CA LYS A 185 16.24 0.61 -13.47
C LYS A 185 15.67 0.75 -12.06
N PRO A 186 16.53 0.91 -11.03
CA PRO A 186 16.06 1.10 -9.67
C PRO A 186 15.15 2.33 -9.54
N LYS A 187 14.12 2.23 -8.70
CA LYS A 187 13.20 3.33 -8.40
C LYS A 187 13.28 3.71 -6.93
N GLU A 188 13.22 5.00 -6.66
CA GLU A 188 13.02 5.50 -5.30
C GLU A 188 11.56 5.26 -4.90
N TYR A 189 11.39 4.82 -3.66
CA TYR A 189 10.09 4.66 -3.04
C TYR A 189 10.19 4.95 -1.55
N CYS A 190 9.65 6.09 -1.12
CA CYS A 190 9.41 6.42 0.27
C CYS A 190 10.69 6.47 1.15
N GLY A 191 11.82 6.86 0.56
CA GLY A 191 13.14 6.94 1.20
C GLY A 191 13.99 5.69 1.05
N ILE A 192 13.54 4.68 0.32
CA ILE A 192 14.33 3.48 -0.03
C ILE A 192 14.46 3.34 -1.55
N ILE A 193 15.41 2.50 -2.00
CA ILE A 193 15.58 2.17 -3.41
C ILE A 193 15.07 0.77 -3.68
N VAL A 194 13.99 0.68 -4.46
CA VAL A 194 13.51 -0.58 -5.04
C VAL A 194 14.45 -0.93 -6.19
N SER A 195 15.34 -1.90 -5.94
CA SER A 195 16.40 -2.32 -6.86
C SER A 195 16.39 -3.83 -7.16
N THR A 196 15.35 -4.54 -6.73
CA THR A 196 15.25 -5.99 -6.89
C THR A 196 13.87 -6.41 -7.36
N ASN A 197 13.85 -7.45 -8.20
CA ASN A 197 12.63 -8.07 -8.69
C ASN A 197 12.45 -9.43 -8.02
N ILE A 198 11.22 -9.73 -7.61
CA ILE A 198 10.86 -11.10 -7.20
C ILE A 198 10.77 -12.05 -8.40
N LEU A 199 10.53 -11.50 -9.60
CA LEU A 199 10.46 -12.23 -10.85
C LEU A 199 11.69 -11.91 -11.73
N PRO A 200 12.60 -12.86 -11.96
CA PRO A 200 13.71 -12.70 -12.89
C PRO A 200 13.22 -12.47 -14.32
N LYS A 201 13.97 -11.71 -15.12
CA LYS A 201 13.64 -11.35 -16.51
C LYS A 201 13.49 -12.59 -17.40
N ASP A 202 14.32 -13.58 -17.15
CA ASP A 202 14.38 -14.89 -17.80
C ASP A 202 13.12 -15.74 -17.57
N GLU A 203 12.38 -15.49 -16.49
CA GLU A 203 11.10 -16.16 -16.22
C GLU A 203 9.89 -15.48 -16.89
N MET A 204 10.04 -14.25 -17.39
CA MET A 204 8.98 -13.53 -18.11
C MET A 204 8.60 -14.17 -19.45
N VAL A 205 9.49 -14.97 -20.05
CA VAL A 205 9.25 -15.65 -21.33
C VAL A 205 8.11 -16.67 -21.24
N TYR A 206 7.74 -17.07 -20.02
CA TYR A 206 6.71 -18.08 -19.74
C TYR A 206 5.35 -17.48 -19.33
N LEU A 207 5.20 -16.15 -19.40
CA LEU A 207 3.97 -15.42 -19.09
C LEU A 207 3.29 -14.92 -20.35
#